data_AF-G3T2N8-F1
#
_entry.id   AF-G3T2N8-F1
#
_cell.length_a   1.000
_cell.length_b   1.000
_cell.length_c   1.000
_cell.angle_alpha   90.00
_cell.angle_beta   90.00
_cell.angle_gamma   90.00
#
_symmetry.space_group_name_H-M   'P 1'
#
loop_
_entity.id
_entity.type
_entity.pdbx_description
1 polymer ?
#
loop_
_entity_poly.entity_id
_entity_poly.type
_entity_poly.pdbx_seq_one_letter_code
_entity_poly.pdbx_strand_id
1 'polypeptide(L)'
;MARCGEDSAAPVVILGSPGVCNKGFQRRGPYERRRLKAMVSEQLSQDLLRLLGEEIHTDVTFCIGCTLFKAHKAVLLARVPDFYYHTVGKTSNSLTNNEPVVVEHLEASEFRTFLQIVYSSNRNIKSYEDEILMKKILERGLSPKKPDLNPGKCKKLSDRSLLKNDISEDISDKEKSLISTDNYDLEPASELGEDLLKLYVNQCCPDIDIYVDGKSFKAHRAILSARSSYFAAMLSGCWAESSQECITLQGISQVEMNVMMYFIYGGTLDFPDKANVGQILNMADMYGLEGLKEVAVYILRRDYCNFFQKPIPRRLTSILECLIIAHSFGVGSLFADCMKWIVKHFARCWSERSFANVPYEIQKSCLNMLIQSLVSMT
;
A
#
# COMPACT_ATOMS: atom_id res chain seq x y z
N MET A 1 55.17 -59.62 -33.26
CA MET A 1 55.58 -58.91 -34.49
C MET A 1 54.33 -58.24 -35.06
N ALA A 2 54.23 -56.95 -35.35
CA ALA A 2 55.11 -55.81 -35.17
C ALA A 2 54.23 -54.53 -35.09
N ARG A 3 54.86 -53.43 -34.63
CA ARG A 3 54.31 -52.07 -34.43
C ARG A 3 54.02 -51.32 -35.74
N CYS A 4 53.02 -50.43 -35.68
CA CYS A 4 53.02 -48.98 -36.03
C CYS A 4 51.54 -48.52 -35.95
N GLY A 5 51.08 -47.45 -35.30
CA GLY A 5 51.68 -46.18 -34.94
C GLY A 5 51.03 -45.08 -35.79
N GLU A 6 50.00 -44.40 -35.27
CA GLU A 6 49.65 -43.02 -35.66
C GLU A 6 48.61 -42.41 -34.69
N ASP A 7 49.05 -41.34 -34.03
CA ASP A 7 48.29 -40.43 -33.19
C ASP A 7 47.35 -39.57 -34.04
N SER A 8 46.10 -39.42 -33.62
CA SER A 8 45.28 -38.27 -34.02
C SER A 8 44.39 -37.84 -32.85
N ALA A 9 44.88 -36.81 -32.16
CA ALA A 9 44.15 -36.08 -31.14
C ALA A 9 42.95 -35.38 -31.79
N ALA A 10 41.75 -35.63 -31.26
CA ALA A 10 40.55 -34.90 -31.64
C ALA A 10 40.74 -33.39 -31.43
N PRO A 11 40.29 -32.53 -32.36
CA PRO A 11 40.47 -31.09 -32.22
C PRO A 11 39.57 -30.57 -31.11
N VAL A 12 40.20 -30.03 -30.07
CA VAL A 12 39.55 -29.18 -29.08
C VAL A 12 39.14 -27.89 -29.79
N VAL A 13 37.86 -27.78 -30.13
CA VAL A 13 37.28 -26.53 -30.65
C VAL A 13 37.05 -25.59 -29.46
N ILE A 14 37.99 -24.67 -29.27
CA ILE A 14 37.84 -23.51 -28.39
C ILE A 14 37.31 -22.33 -29.22
N LEU A 15 36.28 -21.70 -28.63
CA LEU A 15 35.71 -20.36 -28.86
C LEU A 15 34.71 -20.12 -30.00
N GLY A 16 33.46 -19.92 -29.59
CA GLY A 16 32.59 -18.88 -30.11
C GLY A 16 31.83 -18.24 -28.94
N SER A 17 32.19 -17.01 -28.59
CA SER A 17 31.63 -16.20 -27.50
C SER A 17 30.09 -16.19 -27.47
N PRO A 18 29.45 -16.04 -26.29
CA PRO A 18 28.00 -15.99 -26.20
C PRO A 18 27.49 -14.78 -26.97
N GLY A 19 26.87 -15.06 -28.11
CA GLY A 19 26.17 -14.08 -28.93
C GLY A 19 25.21 -13.29 -28.05
N VAL A 20 25.50 -11.99 -27.94
CA VAL A 20 24.71 -10.89 -27.41
C VAL A 20 23.33 -11.33 -26.89
N CYS A 21 23.30 -11.72 -25.62
CA CYS A 21 22.03 -11.85 -24.91
C CYS A 21 21.43 -10.45 -24.83
N ASN A 22 20.29 -10.25 -25.50
CA ASN A 22 19.55 -8.98 -25.52
C ASN A 22 19.38 -8.45 -24.09
N LYS A 23 20.19 -7.45 -23.70
CA LYS A 23 20.21 -6.81 -22.38
C LYS A 23 18.86 -6.18 -21.98
N GLY A 24 17.90 -6.09 -22.90
CA GLY A 24 16.54 -5.61 -22.66
C GLY A 24 15.61 -6.58 -21.91
N PHE A 25 15.85 -7.90 -21.96
CA PHE A 25 14.89 -8.88 -21.42
C PHE A 25 14.99 -9.11 -19.91
N GLN A 26 16.18 -8.98 -19.31
CA GLN A 26 16.36 -9.16 -17.86
C GLN A 26 15.97 -7.93 -17.02
N ARG A 27 15.62 -6.80 -17.66
CA ARG A 27 15.40 -5.51 -16.99
C ARG A 27 13.94 -5.09 -16.84
N ARG A 28 12.97 -5.81 -17.44
CA ARG A 28 11.54 -5.41 -17.39
C ARG A 28 10.99 -5.39 -15.96
N GLY A 29 11.13 -6.47 -15.21
CA GLY A 29 10.59 -6.56 -13.83
C GLY A 29 11.08 -5.44 -12.91
N PRO A 30 12.40 -5.21 -12.77
CA PRO A 30 12.94 -4.13 -11.94
C PRO A 30 12.62 -2.71 -12.45
N TYR A 31 12.49 -2.52 -13.76
CA TYR A 31 12.07 -1.24 -14.32
C TYR A 31 10.59 -0.96 -14.03
N GLU A 32 9.72 -1.94 -14.28
CA GLU A 32 8.29 -1.81 -14.02
C GLU A 32 7.99 -1.61 -12.54
N ARG A 33 8.70 -2.31 -11.63
CA ARG A 33 8.58 -2.09 -10.18
C ARG A 33 8.95 -0.65 -9.80
N ARG A 34 10.05 -0.11 -10.33
CA ARG A 34 10.47 1.28 -10.03
C ARG A 34 9.48 2.30 -10.57
N ARG A 35 8.97 2.10 -11.79
CA ARG A 35 7.92 2.95 -12.38
C ARG A 35 6.66 2.96 -11.51
N LEU A 36 6.22 1.78 -11.10
CA LEU A 36 5.04 1.61 -10.26
C LEU A 36 5.25 2.23 -8.87
N LYS A 37 6.42 2.03 -8.26
CA LYS A 37 6.78 2.66 -6.98
C LYS A 37 6.67 4.18 -7.05
N ALA A 38 7.25 4.79 -8.08
CA ALA A 38 7.18 6.23 -8.28
C ALA A 38 5.73 6.72 -8.45
N MET A 39 4.93 6.02 -9.25
CA MET A 39 3.52 6.34 -9.48
C MET A 39 2.70 6.28 -8.17
N VAL A 40 2.82 5.18 -7.41
CA VAL A 40 2.08 5.01 -6.15
C VAL A 40 2.52 6.01 -5.09
N SER A 41 3.83 6.29 -4.98
CA SER A 41 4.34 7.31 -4.04
C SER A 41 3.85 8.71 -4.40
N GLU A 42 3.76 9.03 -5.69
CA GLU A 42 3.28 10.32 -6.16
C GLU A 42 1.77 10.47 -5.90
N GLN A 43 1.00 9.42 -6.17
CA GLN A 43 -0.43 9.40 -5.87
C GLN A 43 -0.69 9.58 -4.36
N LEU A 44 0.07 8.91 -3.49
CA LEU A 44 -0.03 9.08 -2.04
C LEU A 44 0.24 10.54 -1.62
N SER A 45 1.32 11.13 -2.13
CA SER A 45 1.64 12.54 -1.88
C SER A 45 0.51 13.49 -2.29
N GLN A 46 -0.07 13.28 -3.49
CA GLN A 46 -1.14 14.11 -4.01
C GLN A 46 -2.44 13.98 -3.20
N ASP A 47 -2.81 12.76 -2.78
CA ASP A 47 -4.01 12.54 -1.96
C ASP A 47 -3.89 13.18 -0.58
N LEU A 48 -2.71 13.13 0.04
CA LEU A 48 -2.49 13.79 1.34
C LEU A 48 -2.46 15.32 1.18
N LEU A 49 -1.86 15.84 0.11
CA LEU A 49 -1.89 17.28 -0.15
C LEU A 49 -3.33 17.78 -0.41
N ARG A 50 -4.13 16.98 -1.12
CA ARG A 50 -5.56 17.22 -1.33
C ARG A 50 -6.33 17.21 -0.01
N LEU A 51 -6.07 16.23 0.86
CA LEU A 51 -6.65 16.17 2.21
C LEU A 51 -6.40 17.45 3.03
N LEU A 52 -5.18 18.01 2.97
CA LEU A 52 -4.87 19.29 3.61
C LEU A 52 -5.70 20.45 3.05
N GLY A 53 -5.92 20.48 1.73
CA GLY A 53 -6.66 21.55 1.05
C GLY A 53 -8.18 21.47 1.19
N GLU A 54 -8.74 20.25 1.25
CA GLU A 54 -10.19 20.01 1.40
C GLU A 54 -10.65 20.18 2.86
N GLU A 55 -9.73 20.16 3.83
CA GLU A 55 -9.99 20.30 5.28
C GLU A 55 -10.98 19.27 5.87
N ILE A 56 -11.19 18.15 5.18
CA ILE A 56 -12.09 17.07 5.62
C ILE A 56 -11.53 16.34 6.85
N HIS A 57 -12.36 16.09 7.86
CA HIS A 57 -11.94 15.43 9.10
C HIS A 57 -10.78 16.10 9.86
N THR A 58 -10.59 17.41 9.67
CA THR A 58 -9.58 18.16 10.45
C THR A 58 -9.95 18.19 11.94
N ASP A 59 -8.96 17.94 12.80
CA ASP A 59 -9.13 17.72 14.25
C ASP A 59 -8.16 18.58 15.09
N VAL A 60 -7.41 19.47 14.44
CA VAL A 60 -6.59 20.51 15.06
C VAL A 60 -6.61 21.77 14.21
N THR A 61 -6.67 22.93 14.89
CA THR A 61 -6.53 24.24 14.25
C THR A 61 -5.35 24.97 14.89
N PHE A 62 -4.46 25.53 14.08
CA PHE A 62 -3.36 26.37 14.53
C PHE A 62 -3.65 27.84 14.27
N CYS A 63 -3.24 28.71 15.20
CA CYS A 63 -3.30 30.15 15.05
C CYS A 63 -1.88 30.71 14.93
N ILE A 64 -1.56 31.28 13.76
CA ILE A 64 -0.27 31.92 13.47
C ILE A 64 -0.57 33.39 13.17
N GLY A 65 -0.26 34.28 14.11
CA GLY A 65 -0.68 35.69 14.04
C GLY A 65 -2.20 35.82 13.96
N CYS A 66 -2.72 36.31 12.84
CA CYS A 66 -4.16 36.41 12.57
C CYS A 66 -4.70 35.35 11.59
N THR A 67 -3.89 34.35 11.22
CA THR A 67 -4.26 33.32 10.24
C THR A 67 -4.50 31.98 10.92
N LEU A 68 -5.60 31.32 10.56
CA LEU A 68 -5.94 29.98 11.04
C LEU A 68 -5.56 28.92 10.01
N PHE A 69 -5.05 27.79 10.48
CA PHE A 69 -4.69 26.64 9.67
C PHE A 69 -5.29 25.38 10.27
N LYS A 70 -6.15 24.69 9.52
CA LYS A 70 -6.66 23.37 9.92
C LYS A 70 -5.73 22.26 9.45
N ALA A 71 -5.61 21.22 10.27
CA ALA A 71 -4.77 20.07 9.98
C ALA A 71 -5.30 18.82 10.71
N HIS A 72 -4.54 17.72 10.56
CA HIS A 72 -4.85 16.39 11.08
C HIS A 72 -3.77 15.96 12.06
N LYS A 73 -4.13 15.68 13.31
CA LYS A 73 -3.24 15.17 14.36
C LYS A 73 -2.55 13.89 13.91
N ALA A 74 -3.29 12.99 13.25
CA ALA A 74 -2.78 11.75 12.68
C ALA A 74 -1.58 11.97 11.75
N VAL A 75 -1.70 12.89 10.79
CA VAL A 75 -0.62 13.18 9.83
C VAL A 75 0.58 13.84 10.51
N LEU A 76 0.33 14.81 11.41
CA LEU A 76 1.38 15.47 12.17
C LEU A 76 2.14 14.48 13.06
N LEU A 77 1.43 13.61 13.77
CA LEU A 77 2.03 12.58 14.63
C LEU A 77 2.87 11.59 13.83
N ALA A 78 2.45 11.24 12.61
CA ALA A 78 3.22 10.36 11.73
C ALA A 78 4.49 11.02 11.19
N ARG A 79 4.39 12.27 10.74
CA ARG A 79 5.41 12.92 9.89
C ARG A 79 6.34 13.87 10.65
N VAL A 80 5.83 14.49 11.71
CA VAL A 80 6.55 15.48 12.53
C VAL A 80 6.21 15.27 14.02
N PRO A 81 6.57 14.11 14.60
CA PRO A 81 6.21 13.74 15.96
C PRO A 81 6.78 14.70 17.02
N ASP A 82 8.00 15.21 16.85
CA ASP A 82 8.62 16.10 17.83
C ASP A 82 7.90 17.46 17.85
N PHE A 83 7.57 18.00 16.68
CA PHE A 83 6.70 19.17 16.54
C PHE A 83 5.34 18.92 17.17
N TYR A 84 4.71 17.78 16.88
CA TYR A 84 3.41 17.41 17.43
C TYR A 84 3.43 17.43 18.97
N TYR A 85 4.38 16.75 19.62
CA TYR A 85 4.43 16.71 21.08
C TYR A 85 4.79 18.06 21.72
N HIS A 86 5.66 18.85 21.07
CA HIS A 86 6.03 20.17 21.58
C HIS A 86 4.92 21.22 21.46
N THR A 87 4.00 21.06 20.51
CA THR A 87 2.96 22.06 20.17
C THR A 87 1.55 21.61 20.57
N VAL A 88 1.11 20.44 20.09
CA VAL A 88 -0.24 19.90 20.31
C VAL A 88 -0.27 19.01 21.57
N GLY A 89 0.78 18.24 21.84
CA GLY A 89 0.83 17.33 22.98
C GLY A 89 0.66 18.03 24.34
N LYS A 90 1.11 19.28 24.46
CA LYS A 90 1.01 20.08 25.69
C LYS A 90 -0.40 20.59 26.02
N THR A 91 -1.27 20.72 25.02
CA THR A 91 -2.65 21.22 25.21
C THR A 91 -3.64 20.10 25.58
N SER A 92 -3.22 18.82 25.55
CA SER A 92 -4.07 17.64 25.74
C SER A 92 -4.62 17.42 27.17
N ASN A 93 -4.27 18.26 28.14
CA ASN A 93 -4.86 18.20 29.50
C ASN A 93 -6.27 18.79 29.58
N SER A 94 -6.82 19.36 28.51
CA SER A 94 -8.21 19.83 28.47
C SER A 94 -9.04 18.95 27.54
N LEU A 95 -10.05 18.29 28.12
CA LEU A 95 -11.00 17.38 27.48
C LEU A 95 -11.98 18.08 26.50
N THR A 96 -11.65 19.29 26.04
CA THR A 96 -12.51 20.13 25.18
C THR A 96 -11.67 20.97 24.20
N ASN A 97 -10.80 20.34 23.41
CA ASN A 97 -9.90 21.10 22.53
C ASN A 97 -10.49 21.38 21.14
N ASN A 98 -11.37 22.39 21.08
CA ASN A 98 -11.63 23.16 19.86
C ASN A 98 -10.87 24.50 19.86
N GLU A 99 -10.07 24.78 20.89
CA GLU A 99 -9.29 26.02 20.94
C GLU A 99 -8.10 25.97 19.96
N PRO A 100 -7.90 27.03 19.16
CA PRO A 100 -6.76 27.11 18.26
C PRO A 100 -5.42 27.04 19.01
N VAL A 101 -4.52 26.16 18.55
CA VAL A 101 -3.17 26.04 19.09
C VAL A 101 -2.33 27.21 18.56
N VAL A 102 -1.98 28.14 19.45
CA VAL A 102 -1.16 29.29 19.08
C VAL A 102 0.28 28.86 18.80
N VAL A 103 0.79 29.25 17.64
CA VAL A 103 2.18 29.03 17.24
C VAL A 103 2.84 30.40 17.08
N GLU A 104 3.65 30.75 18.07
CA GLU A 104 4.45 31.97 18.10
C GLU A 104 5.71 31.81 17.23
N HIS A 105 6.32 32.93 16.83
CA HIS A 105 7.65 33.00 16.18
C HIS A 105 7.76 32.32 14.80
N LEU A 106 6.63 32.17 14.09
CA LEU A 106 6.60 31.69 12.71
C LEU A 106 5.69 32.57 11.87
N GLU A 107 6.08 32.84 10.62
CA GLU A 107 5.22 33.54 9.67
C GLU A 107 4.18 32.59 9.06
N ALA A 108 3.02 33.13 8.67
CA ALA A 108 1.95 32.34 8.08
C ALA A 108 2.35 31.67 6.74
N SER A 109 3.20 32.33 5.94
CA SER A 109 3.75 31.79 4.68
C SER A 109 4.69 30.61 4.92
N GLU A 110 5.56 30.72 5.92
CA GLU A 110 6.47 29.64 6.34
C GLU A 110 5.68 28.46 6.88
N PHE A 111 4.69 28.69 7.75
CA PHE A 111 3.87 27.62 8.31
C PHE A 111 3.02 26.90 7.25
N ARG A 112 2.52 27.63 6.25
CA ARG A 112 1.86 27.03 5.08
C ARG A 112 2.79 26.09 4.34
N THR A 113 4.01 26.54 4.07
CA THR A 113 5.04 25.74 3.38
C THR A 113 5.40 24.50 4.20
N PHE A 114 5.52 24.67 5.52
CA PHE A 114 5.75 23.57 6.44
C PHE A 114 4.66 22.51 6.33
N LEU A 115 3.38 22.87 6.45
CA LEU A 115 2.28 21.92 6.31
C LEU A 115 2.26 21.26 4.92
N GLN A 116 2.51 22.01 3.85
CA GLN A 116 2.60 21.42 2.51
C GLN A 116 3.69 20.35 2.43
N ILE A 117 4.87 20.59 3.00
CA ILE A 117 5.98 19.62 3.04
C ILE A 117 5.62 18.39 3.89
N VAL A 118 4.99 18.59 5.05
CA VAL A 118 4.56 17.51 5.94
C VAL A 118 3.64 16.52 5.23
N TYR A 119 2.69 17.02 4.43
CA TYR A 119 1.69 16.20 3.74
C TYR A 119 2.18 15.60 2.42
N SER A 120 3.11 16.26 1.71
CA SER A 120 3.45 15.87 0.33
C SER A 120 4.87 15.33 0.14
N SER A 121 5.82 15.57 1.06
CA SER A 121 7.19 15.13 0.85
C SER A 121 7.32 13.62 0.90
N ASN A 122 7.73 13.01 -0.21
CA ASN A 122 8.06 11.57 -0.30
C ASN A 122 9.41 11.21 0.34
N ARG A 123 10.10 12.18 0.95
CA ARG A 123 11.40 12.00 1.60
C ARG A 123 11.28 12.16 3.12
N ASN A 124 12.33 11.74 3.81
CA ASN A 124 12.50 12.05 5.22
C ASN A 124 12.55 13.57 5.42
N ILE A 125 11.81 14.09 6.41
CA ILE A 125 11.70 15.52 6.72
C ILE A 125 12.20 15.87 8.12
N LYS A 126 12.90 14.96 8.80
CA LYS A 126 13.33 15.15 10.19
C LYS A 126 14.24 16.37 10.37
N SER A 127 15.20 16.57 9.47
CA SER A 127 16.06 17.75 9.50
C SER A 127 15.29 19.06 9.34
N TYR A 128 14.19 19.03 8.58
CA TYR A 128 13.33 20.18 8.36
C TYR A 128 12.42 20.43 9.57
N GLU A 129 11.91 19.39 10.20
CA GLU A 129 11.22 19.47 11.49
C GLU A 129 12.11 20.10 12.56
N ASP A 130 13.36 19.65 12.68
CA ASP A 130 14.35 20.19 13.61
C ASP A 130 14.58 21.69 13.36
N GLU A 131 14.66 22.14 12.11
CA GLU A 131 14.81 23.56 11.75
C GLU A 131 13.62 24.40 12.26
N ILE A 132 12.39 23.92 12.03
CA ILE A 132 11.16 24.59 12.48
C ILE A 132 11.08 24.64 14.01
N LEU A 133 11.47 23.56 14.69
CA LEU A 133 11.54 23.51 16.15
C LEU A 133 12.63 24.45 16.71
N MET A 134 13.80 24.52 16.06
CA MET A 134 14.89 25.39 16.50
C MET A 134 14.51 26.87 16.40
N LYS A 135 13.84 27.30 15.33
CA LYS A 135 13.31 28.68 15.23
C LYS A 135 12.37 28.99 16.40
N LYS A 136 11.50 28.03 16.75
CA LYS A 136 10.58 28.15 17.88
C LYS A 136 11.26 28.16 19.26
N ILE A 137 12.40 27.48 19.43
CA ILE A 137 13.12 27.35 20.71
C ILE A 137 14.16 28.46 20.90
N LEU A 138 14.91 28.83 19.85
CA LEU A 138 16.01 29.79 19.90
C LEU A 138 15.51 31.20 20.29
N GLU A 139 14.29 31.57 19.87
CA GLU A 139 13.67 32.83 20.28
C GLU A 139 13.03 32.78 21.68
N ARG A 140 12.90 31.59 22.28
CA ARG A 140 12.40 31.39 23.66
C ARG A 140 13.47 31.47 24.74
N GLY A 141 14.75 31.65 24.38
CA GLY A 141 15.85 31.81 25.34
C GLY A 141 16.11 30.58 26.24
N LEU A 142 15.64 29.38 25.87
CA LEU A 142 15.78 28.15 26.66
C LEU A 142 16.82 27.21 26.04
N SER A 143 17.80 26.79 26.85
CA SER A 143 18.80 25.78 26.46
C SER A 143 18.14 24.46 26.03
N PRO A 144 18.66 23.76 25.03
CA PRO A 144 18.10 22.48 24.59
C PRO A 144 18.37 21.40 25.64
N LYS A 145 17.41 21.16 26.53
CA LYS A 145 17.35 19.87 27.24
C LYS A 145 16.63 18.90 26.33
N LYS A 146 17.37 17.90 25.81
CA LYS A 146 16.78 16.71 25.20
C LYS A 146 15.77 16.12 26.20
N PRO A 147 14.51 15.90 25.81
CA PRO A 147 13.66 14.98 26.53
C PRO A 147 14.22 13.57 26.30
N ASP A 148 14.63 12.87 27.35
CA ASP A 148 14.87 11.43 27.28
C ASP A 148 13.51 10.74 27.07
N LEU A 149 13.12 10.62 25.81
CA LEU A 149 11.95 9.85 25.39
C LEU A 149 12.45 8.58 24.73
N ASN A 150 12.39 7.48 25.47
CA ASN A 150 12.49 6.14 24.90
C ASN A 150 11.41 5.97 23.82
N PRO A 151 11.76 5.61 22.58
CA PRO A 151 10.79 5.30 21.53
C PRO A 151 10.19 3.92 21.84
N GLY A 152 9.15 3.89 22.66
CA GLY A 152 8.56 2.62 23.07
C GLY A 152 7.59 2.76 24.23
N LYS A 153 6.42 3.37 23.96
CA LYS A 153 5.11 3.04 24.55
C LYS A 153 4.13 4.17 24.22
N CYS A 154 3.33 3.98 23.18
CA CYS A 154 2.03 4.63 23.11
C CYS A 154 1.26 4.14 24.35
N LYS A 155 1.09 5.01 25.36
CA LYS A 155 0.33 4.67 26.57
C LYS A 155 -1.10 4.40 26.13
N LYS A 156 -1.55 3.15 26.31
CA LYS A 156 -2.97 2.78 26.17
C LYS A 156 -3.79 3.69 27.08
N LEU A 157 -4.63 4.52 26.49
CA LEU A 157 -5.71 5.21 27.19
C LEU A 157 -6.92 4.26 27.16
N SER A 158 -7.08 3.49 28.23
CA SER A 158 -8.28 2.72 28.59
C SER A 158 -8.23 2.58 30.12
N ASP A 159 -9.25 2.74 30.96
CA ASP A 159 -10.68 3.02 30.83
C ASP A 159 -11.07 3.79 32.10
N ARG A 160 -12.15 4.59 32.07
CA ARG A 160 -12.77 5.14 33.28
C ARG A 160 -14.26 4.82 33.28
N SER A 161 -14.63 3.68 33.84
CA SER A 161 -15.96 3.47 34.39
C SER A 161 -15.85 2.86 35.78
N LEU A 162 -16.26 3.65 36.78
CA LEU A 162 -16.47 3.20 38.15
C LEU A 162 -17.97 3.10 38.38
N LEU A 163 -18.48 1.87 38.53
CA LEU A 163 -19.57 1.56 39.45
C LEU A 163 -19.22 0.22 40.11
N LYS A 164 -18.94 0.27 41.42
CA LYS A 164 -18.74 -0.89 42.30
C LYS A 164 -20.06 -1.63 42.49
N ASN A 165 -20.00 -2.95 42.66
CA ASN A 165 -20.45 -3.67 43.86
C ASN A 165 -20.04 -5.17 43.79
N ASP A 166 -19.05 -5.53 44.60
CA ASP A 166 -18.93 -6.67 45.53
C ASP A 166 -19.15 -8.16 45.12
N ILE A 167 -18.02 -8.90 45.25
CA ILE A 167 -17.77 -10.28 45.75
C ILE A 167 -18.00 -11.49 44.81
N SER A 168 -16.92 -12.07 44.27
CA SER A 168 -16.25 -13.34 44.72
C SER A 168 -15.36 -13.94 43.61
N GLU A 169 -14.29 -14.59 44.04
CA GLU A 169 -13.19 -15.22 43.30
C GLU A 169 -13.62 -16.24 42.20
N ASP A 170 -12.93 -16.23 41.05
CA ASP A 170 -11.93 -17.26 40.64
C ASP A 170 -11.88 -17.55 39.11
N ILE A 171 -10.64 -17.78 38.65
CA ILE A 171 -10.15 -18.49 37.45
C ILE A 171 -10.21 -17.87 36.02
N SER A 172 -8.99 -17.57 35.54
CA SER A 172 -8.44 -17.73 34.17
C SER A 172 -8.57 -16.57 33.16
N ASP A 173 -7.61 -15.65 33.27
CA ASP A 173 -7.06 -14.83 32.19
C ASP A 173 -6.70 -15.66 30.93
N LYS A 174 -7.55 -15.60 29.89
CA LYS A 174 -7.20 -16.11 28.56
C LYS A 174 -7.89 -15.35 27.43
N GLU A 175 -7.87 -14.03 27.46
CA GLU A 175 -8.34 -13.25 26.31
C GLU A 175 -7.70 -11.86 26.23
N LYS A 176 -6.37 -11.82 26.06
CA LYS A 176 -5.68 -10.61 25.58
C LYS A 176 -4.68 -10.98 24.49
N SER A 177 -4.88 -10.37 23.33
CA SER A 177 -3.88 -10.19 22.26
C SER A 177 -3.52 -11.42 21.41
N LEU A 178 -4.46 -11.87 20.58
CA LEU A 178 -4.16 -12.60 19.35
C LEU A 178 -4.38 -11.68 18.13
N ILE A 179 -3.61 -10.59 18.05
CA ILE A 179 -3.31 -10.03 16.73
C ILE A 179 -2.13 -10.86 16.24
N SER A 180 -2.37 -11.78 15.31
CA SER A 180 -1.28 -12.29 14.49
C SER A 180 -0.64 -11.09 13.81
N THR A 181 0.51 -10.67 14.33
CA THR A 181 1.45 -9.85 13.56
C THR A 181 2.04 -10.78 12.51
N ASP A 182 1.21 -11.16 11.54
CA ASP A 182 1.70 -11.67 10.26
C ASP A 182 2.43 -10.47 9.66
N ASN A 183 3.73 -10.40 9.96
CA ASN A 183 4.62 -9.33 9.54
C ASN A 183 4.84 -9.52 8.04
N TYR A 184 3.86 -9.10 7.24
CA TYR A 184 4.00 -9.05 5.80
C TYR A 184 5.06 -7.99 5.53
N ASP A 185 6.23 -8.42 5.07
CA ASP A 185 7.37 -7.56 4.68
C ASP A 185 7.03 -6.80 3.38
N LEU A 186 5.99 -5.98 3.45
CA LEU A 186 5.47 -5.19 2.35
C LEU A 186 6.11 -3.81 2.42
N GLU A 187 7.16 -3.64 1.61
CA GLU A 187 7.90 -2.39 1.49
C GLU A 187 7.00 -1.22 1.02
N PRO A 188 6.91 -0.11 1.77
CA PRO A 188 6.18 1.08 1.35
C PRO A 188 6.79 1.79 0.13
N ALA A 189 5.97 2.58 -0.56
CA ALA A 189 6.38 3.27 -1.79
C ALA A 189 7.32 4.46 -1.54
N SER A 190 7.28 5.07 -0.36
CA SER A 190 8.08 6.25 0.01
C SER A 190 8.21 6.38 1.54
N GLU A 191 9.04 7.33 2.00
CA GLU A 191 9.14 7.66 3.44
C GLU A 191 7.82 8.21 4.00
N LEU A 192 7.02 8.91 3.18
CA LEU A 192 5.67 9.32 3.55
C LEU A 192 4.79 8.11 3.84
N GLY A 193 4.83 7.10 2.95
CA GLY A 193 4.09 5.85 3.13
C GLY A 193 4.57 5.05 4.33
N GLU A 194 5.88 5.00 4.55
CA GLU A 194 6.48 4.34 5.71
C GLU A 194 5.97 4.94 7.04
N ASP A 195 5.97 6.27 7.15
CA ASP A 195 5.53 6.95 8.38
C ASP A 195 4.02 6.78 8.63
N LEU A 196 3.20 6.88 7.59
CA LEU A 196 1.76 6.63 7.68
C LEU A 196 1.45 5.16 8.00
N LEU A 197 2.21 4.22 7.42
CA LEU A 197 2.04 2.80 7.73
C LEU A 197 2.41 2.50 9.19
N LYS A 198 3.48 3.11 9.71
CA LYS A 198 3.83 3.03 11.14
C LYS A 198 2.71 3.57 12.04
N LEU A 199 2.07 4.68 11.65
CA LEU A 199 0.92 5.22 12.38
C LEU A 199 -0.21 4.18 12.49
N TYR A 200 -0.55 3.52 11.38
CA TYR A 200 -1.57 2.48 11.32
C TYR A 200 -1.19 1.23 12.13
N VAL A 201 0.00 0.66 11.89
CA VAL A 201 0.47 -0.57 12.54
C VAL A 201 0.57 -0.39 14.06
N ASN A 202 1.03 0.77 14.52
CA ASN A 202 1.13 1.07 15.94
C ASN A 202 -0.19 1.52 16.58
N GLN A 203 -1.26 1.68 15.78
CA GLN A 203 -2.58 2.13 16.24
C GLN A 203 -2.51 3.45 17.02
N CYS A 204 -1.77 4.41 16.50
CA CYS A 204 -1.55 5.71 17.13
C CYS A 204 -2.72 6.66 16.84
N CYS A 205 -3.61 6.86 17.83
CA CYS A 205 -4.76 7.78 17.74
C CYS A 205 -5.79 7.46 16.63
N PRO A 206 -6.24 6.20 16.46
CA PRO A 206 -7.31 5.87 15.53
C PRO A 206 -8.64 6.49 15.98
N ASP A 207 -9.48 6.86 15.02
CA ASP A 207 -10.80 7.48 15.23
C ASP A 207 -11.95 6.66 14.61
N ILE A 208 -11.65 5.47 14.07
CA ILE A 208 -12.63 4.51 13.55
C ILE A 208 -12.12 3.07 13.63
N ASP A 209 -13.02 2.15 13.94
CA ASP A 209 -12.81 0.70 13.90
C ASP A 209 -13.58 0.08 12.71
N ILE A 210 -12.90 -0.74 11.90
CA ILE A 210 -13.49 -1.46 10.78
C ILE A 210 -13.51 -2.96 11.08
N TYR A 211 -14.70 -3.55 11.15
CA TYR A 211 -14.88 -4.98 11.39
C TYR A 211 -14.98 -5.74 10.08
N VAL A 212 -14.13 -6.75 9.92
CA VAL A 212 -14.07 -7.65 8.77
C VAL A 212 -13.84 -9.06 9.27
N ASP A 213 -14.75 -9.97 8.93
CA ASP A 213 -14.60 -11.41 9.24
C ASP A 213 -14.23 -11.69 10.71
N GLY A 214 -14.95 -11.05 11.64
CA GLY A 214 -14.74 -11.19 13.09
C GLY A 214 -13.50 -10.47 13.65
N LYS A 215 -12.72 -9.75 12.84
CA LYS A 215 -11.54 -8.99 13.26
C LYS A 215 -11.75 -7.48 13.13
N SER A 216 -11.28 -6.71 14.11
CA SER A 216 -11.31 -5.24 14.10
C SER A 216 -9.98 -4.66 13.58
N PHE A 217 -10.09 -3.67 12.71
CA PHE A 217 -9.00 -2.91 12.10
C PHE A 217 -9.13 -1.44 12.49
N LYS A 218 -8.21 -0.94 13.32
CA LYS A 218 -8.22 0.46 13.79
C LYS A 218 -7.59 1.37 12.74
N ALA A 219 -8.30 2.42 12.34
CA ALA A 219 -7.90 3.28 11.22
C ALA A 219 -8.20 4.76 11.50
N HIS A 220 -7.97 5.59 10.48
CA HIS A 220 -8.10 7.05 10.54
C HIS A 220 -9.02 7.52 9.42
N ARG A 221 -10.16 8.14 9.77
CA ARG A 221 -11.16 8.65 8.83
C ARG A 221 -10.55 9.54 7.75
N ALA A 222 -9.69 10.47 8.17
CA ALA A 222 -9.00 11.39 7.27
C ALA A 222 -8.19 10.66 6.18
N ILE A 223 -7.41 9.63 6.56
CA ILE A 223 -6.58 8.88 5.61
C ILE A 223 -7.42 7.98 4.71
N LEU A 224 -8.44 7.31 5.26
CA LEU A 224 -9.35 6.49 4.47
C LEU A 224 -10.07 7.33 3.40
N SER A 225 -10.65 8.47 3.79
CA SER A 225 -11.34 9.39 2.88
C SER A 225 -10.41 10.01 1.83
N ALA A 226 -9.17 10.33 2.21
CA ALA A 226 -8.19 10.85 1.24
C ALA A 226 -7.81 9.82 0.18
N ARG A 227 -7.74 8.54 0.56
CA ARG A 227 -7.16 7.48 -0.27
C ARG A 227 -8.18 6.63 -1.01
N SER A 228 -9.46 6.71 -0.64
CA SER A 228 -10.54 5.91 -1.22
C SER A 228 -11.80 6.74 -1.37
N SER A 229 -12.31 6.83 -2.60
CA SER A 229 -13.57 7.51 -2.89
C SER A 229 -14.78 6.84 -2.21
N TYR A 230 -14.74 5.51 -2.04
CA TYR A 230 -15.77 4.77 -1.30
C TYR A 230 -15.81 5.20 0.17
N PHE A 231 -14.65 5.19 0.85
CA PHE A 231 -14.58 5.64 2.24
C PHE A 231 -14.93 7.13 2.37
N ALA A 232 -14.49 7.97 1.43
CA ALA A 232 -14.86 9.38 1.40
C ALA A 232 -16.39 9.58 1.36
N ALA A 233 -17.07 8.84 0.48
CA ALA A 233 -18.53 8.89 0.37
C ALA A 233 -19.21 8.38 1.65
N MET A 234 -18.80 7.21 2.14
CA MET A 234 -19.39 6.56 3.32
C MET A 234 -19.20 7.38 4.60
N LEU A 235 -18.03 8.01 4.77
CA LEU A 235 -17.68 8.77 5.98
C LEU A 235 -18.10 10.25 5.90
N SER A 236 -18.72 10.68 4.79
CA SER A 236 -19.25 12.03 4.61
C SER A 236 -20.59 12.26 5.32
N GLY A 237 -20.77 13.46 5.88
CA GLY A 237 -21.67 13.83 6.98
C GLY A 237 -23.20 13.81 6.77
N CYS A 238 -23.74 12.94 5.93
CA CYS A 238 -25.20 12.72 5.81
C CYS A 238 -25.63 11.26 5.99
N TRP A 239 -24.68 10.34 6.19
CA TRP A 239 -24.92 8.90 6.32
C TRP A 239 -24.80 8.46 7.77
N ALA A 240 -25.48 7.38 8.18
CA ALA A 240 -25.44 6.91 9.56
C ALA A 240 -24.00 6.57 10.00
N GLU A 241 -23.24 5.98 9.07
CA GLU A 241 -21.84 5.59 9.17
C GLU A 241 -20.91 6.78 9.43
N SER A 242 -21.28 7.99 9.00
CA SER A 242 -20.47 9.19 9.23
C SER A 242 -20.35 9.58 10.71
N SER A 243 -21.30 9.13 11.53
CA SER A 243 -21.32 9.33 12.99
C SER A 243 -20.90 8.09 13.80
N GLN A 244 -20.69 6.95 13.13
CA GLN A 244 -20.30 5.72 13.78
C GLN A 244 -18.79 5.69 14.06
N GLU A 245 -18.43 5.24 15.26
CA GLU A 245 -17.06 4.91 15.64
C GLU A 245 -16.63 3.54 15.08
N CYS A 246 -17.59 2.74 14.61
CA CYS A 246 -17.40 1.38 14.15
C CYS A 246 -18.23 1.10 12.89
N ILE A 247 -17.59 0.56 11.85
CA ILE A 247 -18.26 0.10 10.62
C ILE A 247 -17.94 -1.37 10.35
N THR A 248 -18.81 -2.08 9.64
CA THR A 248 -18.59 -3.50 9.28
C THR A 248 -18.59 -3.66 7.76
N LEU A 249 -17.55 -4.31 7.22
CA LEU A 249 -17.45 -4.64 5.80
C LEU A 249 -17.63 -6.15 5.61
N GLN A 250 -18.46 -6.52 4.64
CA GLN A 250 -18.81 -7.91 4.32
C GLN A 250 -18.16 -8.34 3.01
N GLY A 251 -17.92 -9.64 2.86
CA GLY A 251 -17.39 -10.22 1.60
C GLY A 251 -15.89 -9.99 1.37
N ILE A 252 -15.16 -9.55 2.40
CA ILE A 252 -13.70 -9.35 2.36
C ILE A 252 -13.07 -10.26 3.41
N SER A 253 -11.99 -10.96 3.07
CA SER A 253 -11.22 -11.70 4.09
C SER A 253 -10.22 -10.79 4.79
N GLN A 254 -9.75 -11.23 5.96
CA GLN A 254 -8.74 -10.51 6.72
C GLN A 254 -7.42 -10.31 5.96
N VAL A 255 -7.05 -11.23 5.05
CA VAL A 255 -5.83 -11.13 4.25
C VAL A 255 -5.95 -10.01 3.22
N GLU A 256 -7.07 -9.98 2.50
CA GLU A 256 -7.34 -8.93 1.52
C GLU A 256 -7.52 -7.56 2.19
N MET A 257 -8.20 -7.51 3.33
CA MET A 257 -8.33 -6.28 4.12
C MET A 257 -6.97 -5.72 4.56
N ASN A 258 -6.04 -6.60 5.00
CA ASN A 258 -4.67 -6.20 5.32
C ASN A 258 -3.96 -5.60 4.10
N VAL A 259 -4.06 -6.23 2.93
CA VAL A 259 -3.48 -5.70 1.68
C VAL A 259 -4.02 -4.30 1.38
N MET A 260 -5.34 -4.12 1.50
CA MET A 260 -5.97 -2.81 1.26
C MET A 260 -5.45 -1.75 2.24
N MET A 261 -5.35 -2.06 3.54
CA MET A 261 -4.87 -1.10 4.53
C MET A 261 -3.39 -0.76 4.36
N TYR A 262 -2.54 -1.76 4.09
CA TYR A 262 -1.12 -1.53 3.80
C TYR A 262 -0.94 -0.66 2.54
N PHE A 263 -1.80 -0.84 1.53
CA PHE A 263 -1.79 0.02 0.35
C PHE A 263 -2.28 1.44 0.64
N ILE A 264 -3.37 1.61 1.39
CA ILE A 264 -3.94 2.91 1.75
C ILE A 264 -2.91 3.78 2.47
N TYR A 265 -2.23 3.22 3.47
CA TYR A 265 -1.25 3.95 4.29
C TYR A 265 0.15 3.99 3.67
N GLY A 266 0.65 2.86 3.18
CA GLY A 266 2.04 2.71 2.74
C GLY A 266 2.26 2.75 1.23
N GLY A 267 1.23 2.56 0.42
CA GLY A 267 1.37 2.39 -1.02
C GLY A 267 2.18 1.14 -1.39
N THR A 268 2.01 0.04 -0.64
CA THR A 268 2.78 -1.19 -0.80
C THR A 268 2.58 -1.84 -2.18
N LEU A 269 3.64 -2.47 -2.71
CA LEU A 269 3.68 -2.97 -4.09
C LEU A 269 3.73 -4.49 -4.21
N ASP A 270 3.45 -5.20 -3.12
CA ASP A 270 3.47 -6.65 -3.07
C ASP A 270 2.29 -7.19 -2.29
N PHE A 271 2.00 -8.47 -2.50
CA PHE A 271 0.93 -9.18 -1.78
C PHE A 271 1.50 -10.38 -1.04
N PRO A 272 0.90 -10.75 0.11
CA PRO A 272 1.20 -12.02 0.77
C PRO A 272 0.88 -13.22 -0.13
N ASP A 273 1.64 -14.31 -0.01
CA ASP A 273 1.45 -15.54 -0.81
C ASP A 273 0.02 -16.11 -0.74
N LYS A 274 -0.69 -15.89 0.36
CA LYS A 274 -2.05 -16.39 0.59
C LYS A 274 -3.14 -15.50 -0.01
N ALA A 275 -2.79 -14.33 -0.52
CA ALA A 275 -3.76 -13.34 -0.98
C ALA A 275 -4.35 -13.72 -2.34
N ASN A 276 -5.67 -13.54 -2.50
CA ASN A 276 -6.33 -13.76 -3.77
C ASN A 276 -6.26 -12.49 -4.63
N VAL A 277 -5.40 -12.50 -5.64
CA VAL A 277 -5.17 -11.35 -6.54
C VAL A 277 -6.46 -10.93 -7.28
N GLY A 278 -7.34 -11.87 -7.62
CA GLY A 278 -8.63 -11.57 -8.23
C GLY A 278 -9.57 -10.82 -7.29
N GLN A 279 -9.64 -11.23 -6.03
CA GLN A 279 -10.41 -10.51 -5.00
C GLN A 279 -9.83 -9.12 -4.74
N ILE A 280 -8.49 -8.98 -4.74
CA ILE A 280 -7.85 -7.67 -4.62
C ILE A 280 -8.19 -6.75 -5.78
N LEU A 281 -8.23 -7.25 -7.03
CA LEU A 281 -8.67 -6.47 -8.18
C LEU A 281 -10.11 -5.98 -8.03
N ASN A 282 -11.02 -6.86 -7.58
CA ASN A 282 -12.41 -6.51 -7.33
C ASN A 282 -12.54 -5.42 -6.24
N MET A 283 -11.86 -5.60 -5.11
CA MET A 283 -11.83 -4.60 -4.05
C MET A 283 -11.22 -3.27 -4.52
N ALA A 284 -10.13 -3.31 -5.28
CA ALA A 284 -9.51 -2.09 -5.78
C ALA A 284 -10.50 -1.27 -6.61
N ASP A 285 -11.34 -1.92 -7.42
CA ASP A 285 -12.41 -1.28 -8.17
C ASP A 285 -13.51 -0.75 -7.25
N MET A 286 -14.06 -1.60 -6.36
CA MET A 286 -15.14 -1.23 -5.43
C MET A 286 -14.79 -0.06 -4.50
N TYR A 287 -13.55 -0.02 -4.01
CA TYR A 287 -13.07 0.99 -3.08
C TYR A 287 -12.40 2.19 -3.78
N GLY A 288 -12.37 2.21 -5.12
CA GLY A 288 -11.80 3.31 -5.90
C GLY A 288 -10.28 3.48 -5.73
N LEU A 289 -9.55 2.37 -5.58
CA LEU A 289 -8.11 2.30 -5.36
C LEU A 289 -7.36 1.98 -6.67
N GLU A 290 -7.31 2.92 -7.60
CA GLU A 290 -6.72 2.69 -8.94
C GLU A 290 -5.24 2.26 -8.87
N GLY A 291 -4.46 2.83 -7.95
CA GLY A 291 -3.06 2.42 -7.77
C GLY A 291 -2.93 0.97 -7.28
N LEU A 292 -3.88 0.45 -6.49
CA LEU A 292 -3.89 -0.95 -6.05
C LEU A 292 -4.24 -1.89 -7.21
N LYS A 293 -5.11 -1.44 -8.11
CA LYS A 293 -5.43 -2.15 -9.35
C LYS A 293 -4.18 -2.32 -10.22
N GLU A 294 -3.41 -1.24 -10.40
CA GLU A 294 -2.12 -1.28 -11.11
C GLU A 294 -1.10 -2.19 -10.43
N VAL A 295 -1.03 -2.19 -9.09
CA VAL A 295 -0.20 -3.15 -8.33
C VAL A 295 -0.64 -4.59 -8.59
N ALA A 296 -1.94 -4.88 -8.55
CA ALA A 296 -2.44 -6.23 -8.80
C ALA A 296 -2.16 -6.69 -10.24
N VAL A 297 -2.29 -5.81 -11.23
CA VAL A 297 -1.90 -6.09 -12.62
C VAL A 297 -0.40 -6.36 -12.74
N TYR A 298 0.44 -5.60 -12.03
CA TYR A 298 1.88 -5.84 -11.96
C TYR A 298 2.20 -7.22 -11.35
N ILE A 299 1.53 -7.61 -10.25
CA ILE A 299 1.70 -8.91 -9.61
C ILE A 299 1.31 -10.05 -10.55
N LEU A 300 0.17 -9.93 -11.26
CA LEU A 300 -0.22 -10.89 -12.29
C LEU A 300 0.84 -11.02 -13.39
N ARG A 301 1.36 -9.88 -13.88
CA ARG A 301 2.43 -9.89 -14.89
C ARG A 301 3.71 -10.54 -14.38
N ARG A 302 4.08 -10.28 -13.12
CA ARG A 302 5.31 -10.78 -12.49
C ARG A 302 5.22 -12.29 -12.21
N ASP A 303 4.19 -12.70 -11.48
CA ASP A 303 4.15 -14.02 -10.85
C ASP A 303 3.47 -15.06 -11.75
N TYR A 304 2.42 -14.66 -12.47
CA TYR A 304 1.70 -15.58 -13.35
C TYR A 304 2.31 -15.63 -14.75
N CYS A 305 2.69 -14.47 -15.29
CA CYS A 305 3.15 -14.37 -16.68
C CYS A 305 4.67 -14.26 -16.83
N ASN A 306 5.41 -13.94 -15.77
CA ASN A 306 6.83 -13.56 -15.84
C ASN A 306 7.12 -12.61 -17.00
N PHE A 307 6.31 -11.56 -17.10
CA PHE A 307 6.32 -10.55 -18.14
C PHE A 307 6.31 -11.13 -19.56
N PHE A 308 5.65 -12.27 -19.75
CA PHE A 308 5.51 -12.99 -21.03
C PHE A 308 6.85 -13.38 -21.67
N GLN A 309 7.85 -13.72 -20.86
CA GLN A 309 9.13 -14.27 -21.33
C GLN A 309 8.98 -15.70 -21.89
N LYS A 310 10.09 -16.28 -22.40
CA LYS A 310 10.11 -17.56 -23.14
C LYS A 310 9.32 -18.68 -22.42
N PRO A 311 8.59 -19.53 -23.17
CA PRO A 311 7.69 -20.53 -22.60
C PRO A 311 8.43 -21.66 -21.88
N ILE A 312 8.19 -21.80 -20.58
CA ILE A 312 8.64 -22.92 -19.74
C ILE A 312 7.38 -23.76 -19.40
N PRO A 313 7.43 -25.11 -19.45
CA PRO A 313 6.23 -25.96 -19.29
C PRO A 313 5.38 -25.63 -18.07
N ARG A 314 6.00 -25.41 -16.90
CA ARG A 314 5.30 -25.07 -15.64
C ARG A 314 4.58 -23.71 -15.65
N ARG A 315 4.78 -22.86 -16.67
CA ARG A 315 4.22 -21.50 -16.75
C ARG A 315 2.97 -21.37 -17.61
N LEU A 316 2.56 -22.44 -18.29
CA LEU A 316 1.36 -22.37 -19.13
C LEU A 316 0.09 -22.25 -18.27
N THR A 317 -0.01 -23.07 -17.22
CA THR A 317 -1.17 -23.06 -16.31
C THR A 317 -1.34 -21.68 -15.66
N SER A 318 -0.25 -21.06 -15.21
CA SER A 318 -0.30 -19.73 -14.60
C SER A 318 -0.74 -18.63 -15.58
N ILE A 319 -0.35 -18.70 -16.86
CA ILE A 319 -0.83 -17.74 -17.88
C ILE A 319 -2.33 -17.95 -18.18
N LEU A 320 -2.82 -19.19 -18.16
CA LEU A 320 -4.26 -19.48 -18.31
C LEU A 320 -5.07 -19.01 -17.10
N GLU A 321 -4.55 -19.20 -15.88
CA GLU A 321 -5.15 -18.64 -14.66
C GLU A 321 -5.21 -17.11 -14.74
N CYS A 322 -4.11 -16.46 -15.15
CA CYS A 322 -4.05 -15.02 -15.36
C CYS A 322 -5.05 -14.54 -16.41
N LEU A 323 -5.21 -15.27 -17.53
CA LEU A 323 -6.20 -14.99 -18.56
C LEU A 323 -7.62 -15.01 -17.97
N ILE A 324 -7.95 -16.03 -17.18
CA ILE A 324 -9.27 -16.17 -16.54
C ILE A 324 -9.51 -15.04 -15.55
N ILE A 325 -8.53 -14.70 -14.72
CA ILE A 325 -8.61 -13.57 -13.77
C ILE A 325 -8.82 -12.26 -14.54
N ALA A 326 -7.98 -11.98 -15.54
CA ALA A 326 -8.06 -10.76 -16.34
C ALA A 326 -9.41 -10.62 -17.05
N HIS A 327 -9.98 -11.71 -17.57
CA HIS A 327 -11.32 -11.73 -18.15
C HIS A 327 -12.41 -11.46 -17.09
N SER A 328 -12.34 -12.16 -15.95
CA SER A 328 -13.38 -12.12 -14.90
C SER A 328 -13.47 -10.75 -14.22
N PHE A 329 -12.35 -10.05 -14.08
CA PHE A 329 -12.27 -8.74 -13.42
C PHE A 329 -12.03 -7.58 -14.41
N GLY A 330 -12.23 -7.80 -15.71
CA GLY A 330 -12.26 -6.72 -16.71
C GLY A 330 -10.90 -6.06 -17.03
N VAL A 331 -9.77 -6.73 -16.77
CA VAL A 331 -8.43 -6.23 -17.08
C VAL A 331 -8.09 -6.48 -18.56
N GLY A 332 -8.70 -5.70 -19.46
CA GLY A 332 -8.66 -5.93 -20.90
C GLY A 332 -7.26 -5.96 -21.53
N SER A 333 -6.34 -5.08 -21.10
CA SER A 333 -4.97 -5.04 -21.62
C SER A 333 -4.18 -6.31 -21.29
N LEU A 334 -4.30 -6.80 -20.06
CA LEU A 334 -3.66 -8.03 -19.61
C LEU A 334 -4.30 -9.27 -20.26
N PHE A 335 -5.63 -9.29 -20.40
CA PHE A 335 -6.34 -10.32 -21.13
C PHE A 335 -5.83 -10.42 -22.57
N ALA A 336 -5.74 -9.30 -23.28
CA ALA A 336 -5.24 -9.26 -24.66
C ALA A 336 -3.78 -9.74 -24.75
N ASP A 337 -2.92 -9.39 -23.80
CA ASP A 337 -1.54 -9.85 -23.75
C ASP A 337 -1.46 -11.38 -23.52
N CYS A 338 -2.27 -11.92 -22.60
CA CYS A 338 -2.37 -13.36 -22.37
C CYS A 338 -2.85 -14.08 -23.64
N MET A 339 -3.89 -13.57 -24.30
CA MET A 339 -4.43 -14.13 -25.54
C MET A 339 -3.39 -14.17 -26.65
N LYS A 340 -2.68 -13.06 -26.89
CA LYS A 340 -1.60 -12.99 -27.89
C LYS A 340 -0.51 -14.02 -27.61
N TRP A 341 -0.13 -14.17 -26.34
CA TRP A 341 0.90 -15.14 -25.95
C TRP A 341 0.42 -16.59 -26.16
N ILE A 342 -0.81 -16.90 -25.78
CA ILE A 342 -1.41 -18.24 -25.95
C ILE A 342 -1.52 -18.60 -27.43
N VAL A 343 -2.03 -17.69 -28.27
CA VAL A 343 -2.15 -17.91 -29.72
C VAL A 343 -0.78 -18.16 -30.35
N LYS A 344 0.24 -17.39 -29.97
CA LYS A 344 1.63 -17.59 -30.43
C LYS A 344 2.20 -18.98 -30.07
N HIS A 345 1.71 -19.58 -28.99
CA HIS A 345 2.18 -20.87 -28.48
C HIS A 345 1.08 -21.94 -28.48
N PHE A 346 0.07 -21.79 -29.34
CA PHE A 346 -1.19 -22.51 -29.25
C PHE A 346 -1.04 -24.03 -29.32
N ALA A 347 -0.18 -24.54 -30.21
CA ALA A 347 0.07 -25.96 -30.38
C ALA A 347 0.47 -26.68 -29.07
N ARG A 348 1.15 -25.95 -28.17
CA ARG A 348 1.51 -26.44 -26.84
C ARG A 348 0.40 -26.21 -25.82
N CYS A 349 -0.33 -25.10 -25.95
CA CYS A 349 -1.39 -24.72 -25.01
C CYS A 349 -2.59 -25.67 -25.10
N TRP A 350 -2.97 -26.03 -26.33
CA TRP A 350 -4.16 -26.84 -26.61
C TRP A 350 -4.06 -28.27 -26.06
N SER A 351 -2.87 -28.87 -26.02
CA SER A 351 -2.69 -30.25 -25.58
C SER A 351 -2.75 -30.43 -24.06
N GLU A 352 -2.89 -29.35 -23.30
CA GLU A 352 -2.80 -29.35 -21.84
C GLU A 352 -4.19 -29.37 -21.19
N ARG A 353 -4.36 -30.20 -20.15
CA ARG A 353 -5.65 -30.35 -19.44
C ARG A 353 -6.15 -29.02 -18.87
N SER A 354 -5.24 -28.11 -18.50
CA SER A 354 -5.57 -26.78 -17.99
C SER A 354 -6.36 -25.94 -19.00
N PHE A 355 -6.11 -26.08 -20.31
CA PHE A 355 -6.86 -25.36 -21.34
C PHE A 355 -8.30 -25.86 -21.46
N ALA A 356 -8.53 -27.17 -21.30
CA ALA A 356 -9.87 -27.75 -21.34
C ALA A 356 -10.79 -27.22 -20.22
N ASN A 357 -10.22 -26.77 -19.10
CA ASN A 357 -10.96 -26.20 -17.97
C ASN A 357 -11.27 -24.70 -18.13
N VAL A 358 -10.74 -24.05 -19.17
CA VAL A 358 -11.02 -22.64 -19.44
C VAL A 358 -12.49 -22.48 -19.85
N PRO A 359 -13.21 -21.42 -19.43
CA PRO A 359 -14.59 -21.17 -19.88
C PRO A 359 -14.75 -21.18 -21.40
N TYR A 360 -15.86 -21.75 -21.89
CA TYR A 360 -16.12 -21.93 -23.32
C TYR A 360 -15.99 -20.63 -24.14
N GLU A 361 -16.45 -19.50 -23.60
CA GLU A 361 -16.36 -18.21 -24.30
C GLU A 361 -14.91 -17.76 -24.53
N ILE A 362 -14.03 -18.02 -23.56
CA ILE A 362 -12.60 -17.71 -23.68
C ILE A 362 -11.96 -18.67 -24.68
N GLN A 363 -12.29 -19.98 -24.64
CA GLN A 363 -11.78 -20.95 -25.62
C GLN A 363 -12.17 -20.56 -27.04
N LYS A 364 -13.44 -20.18 -27.26
CA LYS A 364 -13.95 -19.72 -28.55
C LYS A 364 -13.22 -18.46 -29.02
N SER A 365 -12.97 -17.51 -28.12
CA SER A 365 -12.18 -16.30 -28.41
C SER A 365 -10.75 -16.66 -28.85
N CYS A 366 -10.11 -17.63 -28.19
CA CYS A 366 -8.75 -18.08 -28.55
C CYS A 366 -8.72 -18.65 -29.96
N LEU A 367 -9.68 -19.51 -30.30
CA LEU A 367 -9.79 -20.13 -31.62
C LEU A 367 -10.03 -19.09 -32.72
N ASN A 368 -10.92 -18.12 -32.48
CA ASN A 368 -11.18 -17.04 -33.42
C ASN A 368 -9.93 -16.17 -33.67
N MET A 369 -9.20 -15.80 -32.62
CA MET A 369 -7.94 -15.06 -32.77
C MET A 369 -6.87 -15.87 -33.50
N LEU A 370 -6.80 -17.19 -33.28
CA LEU A 370 -5.88 -18.06 -34.00
C LEU A 370 -6.21 -18.08 -35.51
N ILE A 371 -7.47 -18.28 -35.86
CA ILE A 371 -7.93 -18.26 -37.27
C ILE A 371 -7.56 -16.93 -37.93
N GLN A 372 -7.86 -15.81 -37.28
CA GLN A 372 -7.50 -14.48 -37.78
C GLN A 372 -5.99 -14.33 -37.97
N SER A 373 -5.17 -14.81 -37.03
CA SER A 373 -3.72 -14.74 -37.14
C SER A 373 -3.18 -15.54 -38.33
N LEU A 374 -3.79 -16.69 -38.65
CA LEU A 374 -3.42 -17.52 -39.79
C LEU A 374 -3.84 -16.88 -41.12
N VAL A 375 -5.05 -16.32 -41.17
CA VAL A 375 -5.57 -15.62 -42.36
C VAL A 375 -4.80 -14.32 -42.65
N SER A 376 -4.28 -13.64 -41.62
CA SER A 376 -3.45 -12.43 -41.81
C SER A 376 -2.04 -12.68 -42.32
N MET A 377 -1.59 -13.95 -42.35
CA MET A 377 -0.27 -14.36 -42.87
C MET A 377 -0.31 -14.87 -44.32
N THR A 378 -1.50 -15.08 -44.87
CA THR A 378 -1.76 -15.43 -46.28
C THR A 378 -2.18 -14.20 -47.06
#